data_AF-A0A964LZQ7-F1
#
_entry.id   AF-A0A964LZQ7-F1
#
_cell.length_a   1.000
_cell.length_b   1.000
_cell.length_c   1.000
_cell.angle_alpha   90.00
_cell.angle_beta   90.00
_cell.angle_gamma   90.00
#
_symmetry.space_group_name_H-M   'P 1'
#
loop_
_entity.id
_entity.type
_entity.pdbx_description
1 polymer ?
#
loop_
_entity_poly.entity_id
_entity_poly.type
_entity_poly.pdbx_seq_one_letter_code
_entity_poly.pdbx_strand_id
1 'polypeptide(L)'
;MTITSFGPANRIARSAETHPLTWRLRDDGEPIWLDEYQAKNGYAAARKALAEMSADDIVQSVKDSGLKGRGGAGFPTGVKWGLMPKDESMNIRYLLCNADEM
;
A
#
# COMPACT_ATOMS: atom_id res chain seq x y z
N MET A 1 26.68 8.25 -6.67
CA MET A 1 26.56 8.56 -5.23
C MET A 1 25.98 7.35 -4.55
N THR A 2 26.79 6.63 -3.80
CA THR A 2 26.37 5.38 -3.13
C THR A 2 25.75 5.77 -1.79
N ILE A 3 24.45 5.56 -1.62
CA ILE A 3 23.79 5.73 -0.32
C ILE A 3 24.16 4.50 0.52
N THR A 4 25.32 4.53 1.17
CA THR A 4 25.66 3.55 2.20
C THR A 4 25.08 3.99 3.54
N SER A 5 23.79 3.75 3.73
CA SER A 5 23.21 3.66 5.08
C SER A 5 23.33 2.20 5.56
N PHE A 6 24.52 1.83 6.04
CA PHE A 6 24.72 0.60 6.79
C PHE A 6 24.63 0.91 8.29
N GLY A 7 23.44 1.28 8.75
CA GLY A 7 23.07 1.01 10.14
C GLY A 7 22.91 -0.51 10.33
N PRO A 8 23.01 -1.05 11.56
CA PRO A 8 22.85 -2.49 11.83
C PRO A 8 21.43 -3.05 11.55
N ALA A 9 20.58 -2.30 10.86
CA ALA A 9 19.17 -2.57 10.65
C ALA A 9 18.87 -2.97 9.19
N ASN A 10 19.34 -4.15 8.75
CA ASN A 10 18.48 -5.12 8.06
C ASN A 10 19.24 -6.45 7.84
N ARG A 11 19.33 -7.28 8.88
CA ARG A 11 19.84 -8.67 8.75
C ARG A 11 18.72 -9.68 8.44
N ILE A 12 17.50 -9.22 8.25
CA ILE A 12 16.32 -10.06 8.04
C ILE A 12 16.01 -10.06 6.55
N ALA A 13 15.94 -11.25 5.95
CA ALA A 13 15.49 -11.39 4.58
C ALA A 13 14.10 -10.74 4.40
N ARG A 14 13.95 -9.92 3.37
CA ARG A 14 12.69 -9.22 3.11
C ARG A 14 11.65 -10.24 2.63
N SER A 15 10.51 -10.28 3.32
CA SER A 15 9.38 -11.15 3.00
C SER A 15 8.09 -10.34 2.96
N ALA A 16 7.01 -10.92 2.45
CA ALA A 16 5.70 -10.26 2.46
C ALA A 16 5.22 -9.95 3.88
N GLU A 17 5.61 -10.75 4.86
CA GLU A 17 5.22 -10.65 6.26
C GLU A 17 6.07 -9.61 7.00
N THR A 18 7.38 -9.58 6.75
CA THR A 18 8.30 -8.67 7.45
C THR A 18 8.40 -7.30 6.79
N HIS A 19 8.24 -7.23 5.47
CA HIS A 19 8.44 -6.03 4.66
C HIS A 19 7.31 -5.86 3.63
N PRO A 20 6.04 -5.82 4.03
CA PRO A 20 4.88 -5.92 3.13
C PRO A 20 4.87 -4.91 1.97
N LEU A 21 5.48 -3.74 2.17
CA LEU A 21 5.56 -2.67 1.17
C LEU A 21 6.83 -2.73 0.30
N THR A 22 7.93 -3.24 0.85
CA THR A 22 9.27 -3.09 0.25
C THR A 22 9.93 -4.40 -0.15
N TRP A 23 9.33 -5.56 0.17
CA TRP A 23 9.92 -6.86 -0.15
C TRP A 23 10.06 -7.15 -1.64
N ARG A 24 9.27 -6.47 -2.49
CA ARG A 24 9.38 -6.60 -3.94
C ARG A 24 10.52 -5.78 -4.54
N LEU A 25 10.98 -4.73 -3.83
CA LEU A 25 12.04 -3.82 -4.31
C LEU A 25 13.33 -4.58 -4.52
N ARG A 26 14.06 -4.23 -5.57
CA ARG A 26 15.35 -4.83 -5.89
C ARG A 26 16.42 -4.37 -4.91
N ASP A 27 17.40 -5.21 -4.62
CA ASP A 27 18.52 -4.86 -3.72
C ASP A 27 19.47 -3.84 -4.36
N ASP A 28 19.51 -3.78 -5.70
CA ASP A 28 20.34 -2.85 -6.48
C ASP A 28 19.76 -1.42 -6.54
N GLY A 29 18.55 -1.19 -6.00
CA GLY A 29 17.88 0.10 -6.03
C GLY A 29 17.27 0.46 -7.38
N GLU A 30 17.36 -0.42 -8.38
CA GLU A 30 16.73 -0.19 -9.68
C GLU A 30 15.20 -0.31 -9.61
N PRO A 31 14.46 0.35 -10.52
CA PRO A 31 13.01 0.18 -10.60
C PRO A 31 12.60 -1.26 -10.88
N ILE A 32 11.47 -1.68 -10.30
CA ILE A 32 10.84 -2.95 -10.64
C ILE A 32 10.02 -2.75 -11.92
N TRP A 33 10.34 -3.51 -12.97
CA TRP A 33 9.55 -3.53 -14.20
C TRP A 33 8.29 -4.38 -14.06
N LEU A 34 7.31 -4.15 -14.94
CA LEU A 34 5.97 -4.72 -14.83
C LEU A 34 5.96 -6.25 -14.72
N ASP A 35 6.72 -6.94 -15.57
CA ASP A 35 6.77 -8.41 -15.59
C ASP A 35 7.32 -8.97 -14.27
N GLU A 36 8.36 -8.33 -13.72
CA GLU A 36 8.94 -8.69 -12.42
C GLU A 36 7.93 -8.45 -11.29
N TYR A 37 7.22 -7.32 -11.32
CA TYR A 37 6.18 -7.01 -10.35
C TYR A 37 5.06 -8.06 -10.38
N GLN A 38 4.60 -8.43 -11.56
CA GLN A 38 3.55 -9.45 -11.75
C GLN A 38 3.99 -10.85 -11.31
N ALA A 39 5.22 -11.26 -11.64
CA ALA A 39 5.81 -12.52 -11.18
C ALA A 39 5.86 -12.63 -9.65
N LYS A 40 5.95 -11.49 -8.94
CA LYS A 40 5.90 -11.39 -7.46
C LYS A 40 4.49 -11.10 -6.93
N ASN A 41 3.45 -11.63 -7.57
CA ASN A 41 2.03 -11.44 -7.21
C ASN A 41 1.54 -9.98 -7.27
N GLY A 42 2.19 -9.14 -8.09
CA GLY A 42 1.72 -7.79 -8.39
C GLY A 42 0.30 -7.80 -8.97
N TYR A 43 -0.51 -6.83 -8.55
CA TYR A 43 -1.93 -6.69 -8.88
C TYR A 43 -2.86 -7.84 -8.44
N ALA A 44 -2.38 -8.91 -7.78
CA ALA A 44 -3.24 -10.01 -7.36
C ALA A 44 -4.38 -9.52 -6.44
N ALA A 45 -4.04 -8.70 -5.43
CA ALA A 45 -5.04 -8.11 -4.54
C ALA A 45 -5.96 -7.10 -5.25
N ALA A 46 -5.43 -6.34 -6.23
CA ALA A 46 -6.23 -5.40 -7.00
C ALA A 46 -7.26 -6.12 -7.89
N ARG A 47 -6.86 -7.21 -8.55
CA ARG A 47 -7.77 -8.06 -9.32
C ARG A 47 -8.89 -8.62 -8.44
N LYS A 48 -8.55 -9.15 -7.27
CA LYS A 48 -9.54 -9.63 -6.29
C LYS A 48 -10.49 -8.51 -5.86
N ALA A 49 -9.95 -7.35 -5.48
CA ALA A 49 -10.75 -6.23 -5.01
C ALA A 49 -11.74 -5.71 -6.08
N LEU A 50 -11.32 -5.67 -7.35
CA LEU A 50 -12.15 -5.19 -8.45
C LEU A 50 -13.18 -6.20 -8.94
N ALA A 51 -12.86 -7.51 -8.88
CA ALA A 51 -13.72 -8.55 -9.43
C ALA A 51 -14.66 -9.20 -8.40
N GLU A 52 -14.26 -9.25 -7.13
CA GLU A 52 -14.90 -10.11 -6.13
C GLU A 52 -15.36 -9.38 -4.87
N MET A 53 -15.04 -8.10 -4.70
CA MET A 53 -15.31 -7.37 -3.45
C MET A 53 -16.18 -6.15 -3.69
N SER A 54 -17.11 -5.89 -2.76
CA SER A 54 -17.79 -4.60 -2.71
C SER A 54 -16.89 -3.52 -2.11
N ALA A 55 -17.24 -2.25 -2.30
CA ALA A 55 -16.54 -1.14 -1.66
C ALA A 55 -16.57 -1.25 -0.12
N ASP A 56 -17.70 -1.70 0.44
CA ASP A 56 -17.85 -1.91 1.88
C ASP A 56 -16.93 -3.04 2.38
N ASP A 57 -16.78 -4.14 1.63
CA ASP A 57 -15.86 -5.25 1.98
C ASP A 57 -14.39 -4.79 1.98
N ILE A 58 -14.01 -3.96 1.01
CA ILE A 58 -12.66 -3.39 0.92
C ILE A 58 -12.41 -2.49 2.13
N VAL A 59 -13.34 -1.58 2.45
CA VAL A 59 -13.22 -0.69 3.61
C VAL A 59 -13.14 -1.49 4.91
N GLN A 60 -13.96 -2.54 5.07
CA GLN A 60 -13.94 -3.39 6.25
C GLN A 60 -12.62 -4.14 6.38
N SER A 61 -12.12 -4.72 5.29
CA SER A 61 -10.81 -5.41 5.27
C SER A 61 -9.67 -4.50 5.72
N VAL A 62 -9.69 -3.22 5.31
CA VAL A 62 -8.68 -2.24 5.73
C VAL A 62 -8.88 -1.81 7.19
N LYS A 63 -10.11 -1.72 7.70
CA LYS A 63 -10.37 -1.49 9.13
C LYS A 63 -9.81 -2.64 9.98
N ASP A 64 -10.11 -3.88 9.59
CA ASP A 64 -9.70 -5.08 10.33
C ASP A 64 -8.17 -5.26 10.36
N SER A 65 -7.48 -4.79 9.31
CA SER A 65 -6.01 -4.80 9.28
C SER A 65 -5.34 -3.90 10.33
N GLY A 66 -6.07 -2.95 10.92
CA GLY A 66 -5.51 -1.95 11.83
C GLY A 66 -4.54 -0.97 11.16
N LEU A 67 -4.55 -0.85 9.82
CA LEU A 67 -3.65 0.03 9.09
C LEU A 67 -3.80 1.49 9.53
N LYS A 68 -2.72 2.08 10.03
CA LYS A 68 -2.63 3.50 10.39
C LYS A 68 -1.98 4.30 9.27
N GLY A 69 -2.41 5.55 9.10
CA GLY A 69 -1.79 6.51 8.18
C GLY A 69 -0.29 6.66 8.48
N ARG A 70 0.52 6.68 7.42
CA ARG A 70 1.99 6.70 7.52
C ARG A 70 2.62 8.09 7.41
N GLY A 71 1.83 9.14 7.16
CA GLY A 71 2.30 10.54 7.20
C GLY A 71 2.39 11.14 8.61
N GLY A 72 2.84 10.37 9.61
CA GLY A 72 3.06 10.84 10.99
C GLY A 72 1.86 10.76 11.95
N ALA A 73 0.68 11.26 11.56
CA ALA A 73 -0.46 11.39 12.49
C ALA A 73 -1.09 10.07 12.96
N GLY A 74 -0.84 8.95 12.27
CA GLY A 74 -1.29 7.62 12.71
C GLY A 74 -2.82 7.39 12.70
N PHE A 75 -3.60 8.24 12.02
CA PHE A 75 -5.06 8.09 11.93
C PHE A 75 -5.45 6.74 11.28
N PRO A 76 -6.46 6.00 11.80
CA PRO A 76 -6.86 4.72 11.21
C PRO A 76 -7.37 4.85 9.77
N THR A 77 -6.71 4.17 8.83
CA THR A 77 -6.95 4.31 7.39
C THR A 77 -8.34 3.83 6.99
N GLY A 78 -8.78 2.67 7.51
CA GLY A 78 -10.10 2.14 7.22
C GLY A 78 -11.25 3.00 7.76
N VAL A 79 -11.03 3.68 8.89
CA VAL A 79 -11.99 4.68 9.40
C VAL A 79 -12.06 5.87 8.44
N LYS A 80 -10.90 6.40 8.01
CA LYS A 80 -10.84 7.52 7.05
C LYS A 80 -11.60 7.20 5.75
N TRP A 81 -11.41 6.00 5.21
CA TRP A 81 -12.10 5.57 3.98
C TRP A 81 -13.62 5.45 4.20
N GLY A 82 -14.05 4.97 5.37
CA GLY A 82 -15.48 4.86 5.72
C GLY A 82 -16.20 6.20 5.95
N LEU A 83 -15.47 7.31 6.10
CA LEU A 83 -16.08 8.66 6.19
C LEU A 83 -16.47 9.23 4.82
N MET A 84 -16.11 8.55 3.73
CA MET A 84 -16.46 8.97 2.39
C MET A 84 -17.98 8.91 2.20
N PRO A 85 -18.64 10.00 1.74
CA PRO A 85 -20.11 10.03 1.63
C PRO A 85 -20.63 8.91 0.72
N LYS A 86 -21.63 8.15 1.18
CA LYS A 86 -22.29 7.10 0.37
C LYS A 86 -23.25 7.68 -0.68
N ASP A 87 -23.57 8.97 -0.59
CA ASP A 87 -24.42 9.64 -1.56
C ASP A 87 -23.80 9.61 -2.96
N GLU A 88 -24.52 8.98 -3.89
CA GLU A 88 -24.12 8.85 -5.29
C GLU A 88 -24.40 10.11 -6.12
N SER A 89 -25.15 11.08 -5.57
CA SER A 89 -25.33 12.40 -6.18
C SER A 89 -24.00 13.15 -6.30
N MET A 90 -23.03 12.82 -5.45
CA MET A 90 -21.63 13.19 -5.60
C MET A 90 -20.88 12.16 -6.45
N ASN A 91 -20.93 12.33 -7.77
CA ASN A 91 -20.41 11.36 -8.73
C ASN A 91 -18.88 11.39 -8.91
N ILE A 92 -18.19 12.45 -8.45
CA ILE A 92 -16.74 12.58 -8.61
C ILE A 92 -16.03 12.41 -7.27
N ARG A 93 -15.07 11.49 -7.23
CA ARG A 93 -14.24 11.19 -6.07
C ARG A 93 -12.77 11.23 -6.49
N TYR A 94 -11.92 11.71 -5.59
CA TYR A 94 -10.48 11.82 -5.84
C TYR A 94 -9.69 10.98 -4.85
N LEU A 95 -8.64 10.33 -5.35
CA LEU A 95 -7.60 9.71 -4.53
C LEU A 95 -6.34 10.56 -4.66
N LEU A 96 -5.94 11.22 -3.56
CA LEU A 96 -4.72 12.02 -3.50
C LEU A 96 -3.64 11.22 -2.78
N CYS A 97 -2.53 10.96 -3.47
CA CYS A 97 -1.33 10.42 -2.86
C CYS A 97 -0.42 11.59 -2.46
N ASN A 98 -0.05 11.68 -1.18
CA ASN A 98 0.97 12.63 -0.75
C ASN A 98 2.35 12.02 -1.03
N ALA A 99 3.13 12.67 -1.89
CA ALA A 99 4.49 12.30 -2.26
C ALA A 99 5.45 13.51 -2.17
N ASP A 100 5.16 14.44 -1.26
CA ASP A 100 5.98 15.64 -1.03
C ASP A 100 7.33 15.31 -0.36
N GLU A 101 7.44 14.14 0.28
CA GLU A 101 8.66 13.64 0.90
C GLU A 101 9.50 12.84 -0.13
N MET A 102 10.70 13.34 -0.47
CA MET A 102 11.78 12.64 -1.18
C MET A 102 13.14 12.83 -0.48
#